data_AF-A0A8S3QIX1-F1
#
_entry.id   AF-A0A8S3QIX1-F1
#
_cell.length_a   1.000
_cell.length_b   1.000
_cell.length_c   1.000
_cell.angle_alpha   90.00
_cell.angle_beta   90.00
_cell.angle_gamma   90.00
#
_symmetry.space_group_name_H-M   'P 1'
#
loop_
_entity.id
_entity.type
_entity.pdbx_description
1 polymer ?
#
loop_
_entity_poly.entity_id
_entity_poly.type
_entity_poly.pdbx_seq_one_letter_code
_entity_poly.pdbx_strand_id
1 'polypeptide(L)'
;MRSVFLYSKLVQQRNKTYVTQAIQLIAQYVAPGQENNLLKDVCKKWISLKEDKPDTMTEALIASYQQQNNRLSQMQILSLFANKHTKERLMELVPGLSVFKIDAARRHATLTFPGQLINPSKVYRSRLSMPRVMHFIEFISCPTYHQAVGYGSKTLTL
;
A
#
# COMPACT_ATOMS: atom_id res chain seq x y z
N MET A 1 -15.13 -28.40 7.35
CA MET A 1 -14.51 -27.38 6.47
C MET A 1 -13.46 -27.91 5.47
N ARG A 2 -12.70 -28.98 5.75
CA ARG A 2 -11.71 -29.55 4.79
C ARG A 2 -12.31 -30.15 3.50
N SER A 3 -13.51 -30.74 3.57
CA SER A 3 -14.17 -31.41 2.42
C SER A 3 -14.58 -30.43 1.30
N VAL A 4 -15.11 -29.25 1.65
CA VAL A 4 -15.54 -28.22 0.68
C VAL A 4 -14.34 -27.63 -0.09
N PHE A 5 -13.19 -27.50 0.57
CA PHE A 5 -11.94 -27.02 -0.05
C PHE A 5 -11.31 -28.02 -1.04
N LEU A 6 -11.48 -29.33 -0.79
CA LEU A 6 -11.02 -30.34 -1.73
C LEU A 6 -11.95 -30.42 -2.95
N TYR A 7 -13.26 -30.30 -2.73
CA TYR A 7 -14.24 -30.28 -3.80
C TYR A 7 -14.05 -29.07 -4.73
N SER A 8 -13.80 -27.88 -4.17
CA SER A 8 -13.51 -26.70 -4.98
C SER A 8 -12.22 -26.84 -5.79
N LYS A 9 -11.15 -27.41 -5.22
CA LYS A 9 -9.90 -27.69 -5.96
C LYS A 9 -10.11 -28.70 -7.10
N LEU A 10 -10.90 -29.74 -6.88
CA LEU A 10 -11.20 -30.75 -7.90
C LEU A 10 -12.05 -30.17 -9.05
N VAL A 11 -13.03 -29.32 -8.74
CA VAL A 11 -13.82 -28.60 -9.74
C VAL A 11 -12.94 -27.64 -10.56
N GLN A 12 -12.03 -26.91 -9.90
CA GLN A 12 -11.08 -26.03 -10.59
C GLN A 12 -10.13 -26.81 -11.50
N GLN A 13 -9.64 -27.98 -11.06
CA GLN A 13 -8.82 -28.85 -11.90
C GLN A 13 -9.59 -29.40 -13.10
N ARG A 14 -10.85 -29.84 -12.91
CA ARG A 14 -11.72 -30.31 -14.00
C ARG A 14 -11.95 -29.22 -15.04
N ASN A 15 -12.29 -28.01 -14.60
CA ASN A 15 -12.49 -26.88 -15.51
C ASN A 15 -11.22 -26.56 -16.31
N LYS A 16 -10.04 -26.62 -15.67
CA LYS A 16 -8.77 -26.43 -16.36
C LYS A 16 -8.55 -27.47 -17.46
N THR A 17 -8.84 -28.75 -17.19
CA THR A 17 -8.69 -29.81 -18.21
C THR A 17 -9.64 -29.63 -19.40
N TYR A 18 -10.90 -29.27 -19.17
CA TYR A 18 -11.86 -29.01 -20.26
C TYR A 18 -11.43 -27.83 -21.14
N VAL A 19 -10.99 -26.74 -20.52
CA VAL A 19 -10.48 -25.56 -21.26
C VAL A 19 -9.26 -25.92 -22.10
N THR A 20 -8.34 -26.71 -21.54
CA THR A 20 -7.12 -27.13 -22.25
C THR A 20 -7.46 -28.00 -23.47
N GLN A 21 -8.40 -28.93 -23.32
CA GLN A 21 -8.88 -29.78 -24.42
C GLN A 21 -9.57 -28.98 -25.52
N ALA A 22 -10.42 -28.02 -25.15
CA ALA A 22 -11.09 -27.14 -26.10
C ALA A 22 -10.08 -26.31 -26.91
N ILE A 23 -9.05 -25.75 -26.24
CA ILE A 23 -7.98 -25.00 -26.91
C ILE A 23 -7.20 -25.88 -27.88
N GLN A 24 -6.88 -27.12 -27.48
CA GLN A 24 -6.19 -28.08 -28.36
C GLN A 24 -7.03 -28.42 -29.59
N LEU A 25 -8.33 -28.66 -29.42
CA LEU A 25 -9.24 -29.00 -30.51
C LEU A 25 -9.38 -27.84 -31.51
N ILE A 26 -9.48 -26.60 -31.02
CA ILE A 26 -9.49 -25.41 -31.86
C ILE A 26 -8.15 -25.25 -32.59
N ALA A 27 -7.03 -25.43 -31.90
CA ALA A 27 -5.70 -25.34 -32.51
C ALA A 27 -5.49 -26.39 -33.60
N GLN A 28 -5.98 -27.61 -33.38
CA GLN A 28 -5.95 -28.70 -34.36
C GLN A 28 -6.82 -28.39 -35.58
N TYR A 29 -7.99 -27.75 -35.39
CA TYR A 29 -8.87 -27.34 -36.47
C TYR A 29 -8.27 -26.20 -37.32
N VAL A 30 -7.61 -25.24 -36.67
CA VAL A 30 -7.03 -24.06 -37.34
C VAL A 30 -5.70 -24.39 -38.02
N ALA A 31 -4.85 -25.22 -37.41
CA ALA A 31 -3.52 -25.56 -37.90
C ALA A 31 -3.20 -27.06 -37.69
N PRO A 32 -3.77 -27.94 -38.52
CA PRO A 32 -3.59 -29.39 -38.37
C PRO A 32 -2.11 -29.78 -38.49
N GLY A 33 -1.58 -30.52 -37.51
CA GLY A 33 -0.19 -30.99 -37.49
C GLY A 33 0.85 -29.95 -37.05
N GLN A 34 0.44 -28.69 -36.81
CA GLN A 34 1.30 -27.61 -36.30
C GLN A 34 0.76 -26.97 -35.02
N GLU A 35 -0.28 -27.54 -34.42
CA GLU A 35 -0.96 -27.04 -33.21
C GLU A 35 -0.01 -26.61 -32.08
N ASN A 36 1.00 -27.42 -31.78
CA ASN A 36 1.94 -27.17 -30.70
C ASN A 36 2.87 -25.98 -31.00
N ASN A 37 3.23 -25.78 -32.27
CA ASN A 37 4.07 -24.65 -32.69
C ASN A 37 3.23 -23.37 -32.69
N LEU A 38 2.01 -23.41 -33.24
CA LEU A 38 1.07 -22.29 -33.21
C LEU A 38 0.81 -21.84 -31.76
N LEU A 39 0.47 -22.77 -30.85
CA LEU A 39 0.23 -22.43 -29.45
C LEU A 39 1.46 -21.84 -28.77
N LYS A 40 2.66 -22.36 -29.04
CA LYS A 40 3.92 -21.79 -28.54
C LYS A 40 4.13 -20.37 -29.05
N ASP A 41 3.89 -20.12 -30.32
CA ASP A 41 4.11 -18.81 -30.94
C ASP A 41 3.06 -17.78 -30.49
N VAL A 42 1.80 -18.19 -30.35
CA VAL A 42 0.75 -17.39 -29.75
C VAL A 42 1.10 -17.06 -28.31
N CYS A 43 1.47 -18.06 -27.49
CA CYS A 43 1.89 -17.81 -26.11
C CYS A 43 3.10 -16.89 -26.03
N LYS A 44 4.13 -17.09 -26.84
CA LYS A 44 5.29 -16.20 -26.91
C LYS A 44 4.91 -14.78 -27.29
N LYS A 45 4.08 -14.60 -28.31
CA LYS A 45 3.61 -13.28 -28.75
C LYS A 45 2.80 -12.59 -27.66
N TRP A 46 1.90 -13.32 -26.98
CA TRP A 46 1.16 -12.80 -25.84
C TRP A 46 2.06 -12.44 -24.66
N ILE A 47 3.08 -13.25 -24.38
CA ILE A 47 4.07 -12.96 -23.32
C ILE A 47 4.90 -11.72 -23.69
N SER A 48 5.38 -11.59 -24.93
CA SER A 48 6.09 -10.39 -25.39
C SER A 48 5.19 -9.15 -25.45
N LEU A 49 3.90 -9.29 -25.76
CA LEU A 49 2.93 -8.20 -25.65
C LEU A 49 2.65 -7.81 -24.19
N LYS A 50 2.88 -8.74 -23.25
CA LYS A 50 2.71 -8.53 -21.81
C LYS A 50 4.00 -8.09 -21.12
N GLU A 51 5.15 -8.24 -21.77
CA GLU A 51 6.40 -7.57 -21.38
C GLU A 51 6.26 -6.07 -21.64
N ASP A 52 5.45 -5.41 -20.81
CA ASP A 52 5.45 -3.97 -20.64
C ASP A 52 6.80 -3.59 -20.02
N LYS A 53 7.82 -3.43 -20.86
CA LYS A 53 9.06 -2.79 -20.42
C LYS A 53 8.69 -1.42 -19.84
N PRO A 54 9.18 -1.09 -18.64
CA PRO A 54 8.90 0.21 -18.06
C PRO A 54 9.36 1.30 -19.02
N ASP A 55 8.53 2.33 -19.24
CA ASP A 55 8.93 3.51 -20.00
C ASP A 55 10.23 4.09 -19.43
N THR A 56 11.07 4.67 -20.29
CA THR A 56 12.34 5.32 -19.88
C THR A 56 12.13 6.34 -18.76
N MET A 57 10.98 7.03 -18.75
CA MET A 57 10.60 7.94 -17.67
C MET A 57 10.39 7.19 -16.35
N THR A 58 9.71 6.05 -16.36
CA THR A 58 9.46 5.25 -15.16
C THR A 58 10.74 4.61 -14.62
N GLU A 59 11.65 4.18 -15.49
CA GLU A 59 12.98 3.71 -15.08
C GLU A 59 13.78 4.81 -14.36
N ALA A 60 13.79 6.03 -14.91
CA ALA A 60 14.44 7.18 -14.28
C ALA A 60 13.82 7.54 -12.92
N LEU A 61 12.49 7.44 -12.78
CA LEU A 61 11.79 7.65 -11.52
C LEU A 61 12.11 6.56 -10.49
N ILE A 62 12.22 5.30 -10.93
CA ILE A 62 12.62 4.18 -10.06
C ILE A 62 14.05 4.36 -9.55
N ALA A 63 14.98 4.73 -10.43
CA ALA A 63 16.36 5.03 -10.04
C ALA A 63 16.41 6.20 -9.04
N SER A 64 15.64 7.26 -9.31
CA SER A 64 15.52 8.41 -8.41
C SER A 64 14.96 8.00 -7.04
N TYR A 65 13.94 7.12 -7.01
CA TYR A 65 13.35 6.59 -5.78
C TYR A 65 14.38 5.81 -4.93
N GLN A 66 15.18 4.96 -5.57
CA GLN A 66 16.18 4.13 -4.89
C GLN A 66 17.34 4.95 -4.31
N GLN A 67 17.69 6.08 -4.93
CA GLN A 67 18.77 6.94 -4.46
C GLN A 67 18.38 7.79 -3.23
N GLN A 68 17.09 7.99 -2.95
CA GLN A 68 16.66 8.83 -1.84
C GLN A 68 16.77 8.12 -0.49
N ASN A 69 17.36 8.80 0.50
CA ASN A 69 17.38 8.33 1.89
C ASN A 69 16.17 8.82 2.71
N ASN A 70 15.51 9.89 2.29
CA ASN A 70 14.37 10.45 3.02
C ASN A 70 13.06 9.77 2.60
N ARG A 71 12.30 9.25 3.58
CA ARG A 71 11.01 8.59 3.38
C ARG A 71 9.96 9.50 2.73
N LEU A 72 9.98 10.80 3.05
CA LEU A 72 9.04 11.76 2.47
C LEU A 72 9.32 11.97 0.98
N SER A 73 10.59 12.18 0.62
CA SER A 73 11.02 12.32 -0.78
C SER A 73 10.79 11.04 -1.57
N GLN A 74 11.03 9.87 -0.98
CA GLN A 74 10.67 8.57 -1.58
C GLN A 74 9.17 8.47 -1.87
N MET A 75 8.31 8.87 -0.93
CA MET A 75 6.86 8.85 -1.13
C MET A 75 6.42 9.83 -2.23
N GLN A 76 7.03 11.02 -2.29
CA GLN A 76 6.75 12.02 -3.32
C GLN A 76 7.10 11.50 -4.71
N ILE A 77 8.30 10.95 -4.90
CA ILE A 77 8.73 10.37 -6.18
C ILE A 77 7.81 9.21 -6.56
N LEU A 78 7.51 8.31 -5.61
CA LEU A 78 6.60 7.18 -5.85
C LEU A 78 5.20 7.65 -6.26
N SER A 79 4.70 8.76 -5.69
CA SER A 79 3.38 9.29 -6.00
C SER A 79 3.23 9.76 -7.45
N LEU A 80 4.33 10.06 -8.16
CA LEU A 80 4.33 10.46 -9.58
C LEU A 80 3.91 9.32 -10.51
N PHE A 81 4.19 8.06 -10.16
CA PHE A 81 3.94 6.90 -11.02
C PHE A 81 3.12 5.78 -10.36
N ALA A 82 2.81 5.87 -9.06
CA ALA A 82 2.04 4.85 -8.34
C ALA A 82 0.62 4.62 -8.90
N ASN A 83 0.04 5.60 -9.59
CA ASN A 83 -1.28 5.50 -10.22
C ASN A 83 -1.22 4.92 -11.64
N LYS A 84 -0.05 4.89 -12.28
CA LYS A 84 0.12 4.38 -13.66
C LYS A 84 0.19 2.86 -13.73
N HIS A 85 0.53 2.20 -12.62
CA HIS A 85 0.75 0.75 -12.56
C HIS A 85 -0.08 0.10 -11.46
N THR A 86 -0.36 -1.19 -11.63
CA THR A 86 -1.00 -2.02 -10.59
C THR A 86 -0.03 -2.25 -9.42
N LYS A 87 -0.58 -2.65 -8.25
CA LYS A 87 0.25 -2.91 -7.05
C LYS A 87 1.28 -4.00 -7.29
N GLU A 88 0.84 -5.10 -7.91
CA GLU A 88 1.69 -6.25 -8.27
C GLU A 88 2.83 -5.80 -9.19
N ARG A 89 2.52 -5.01 -10.23
CA ARG A 89 3.53 -4.51 -11.16
C ARG A 89 4.56 -3.61 -10.48
N LEU A 90 4.13 -2.73 -9.58
CA LEU A 90 5.05 -1.87 -8.83
C LEU A 90 5.99 -2.67 -7.91
N MET A 91 5.50 -3.78 -7.34
CA MET A 91 6.31 -4.68 -6.51
C MET A 91 7.33 -5.48 -7.33
N GLU A 92 7.00 -5.82 -8.58
CA GLU A 92 7.95 -6.42 -9.53
C GLU A 92 9.02 -5.41 -9.99
N LEU A 93 8.61 -4.17 -10.28
CA LEU A 93 9.51 -3.12 -10.78
C LEU A 93 10.48 -2.61 -9.71
N VAL A 94 10.05 -2.55 -8.44
CA VAL A 94 10.85 -2.05 -7.33
C VAL A 94 10.96 -3.12 -6.25
N PRO A 95 12.06 -3.90 -6.22
CA PRO A 95 12.23 -4.95 -5.23
C PRO A 95 12.25 -4.35 -3.81
N GLY A 96 11.50 -4.96 -2.90
CA GLY A 96 11.36 -4.49 -1.51
C GLY A 96 10.31 -3.40 -1.29
N LEU A 97 9.51 -3.05 -2.32
CA LEU A 97 8.39 -2.14 -2.16
C LEU A 97 7.21 -2.83 -1.47
N SER A 98 6.81 -2.32 -0.31
CA SER A 98 5.62 -2.81 0.41
C SER A 98 4.33 -2.20 -0.14
N VAL A 99 3.23 -2.95 -0.10
CA VAL A 99 1.87 -2.46 -0.43
C VAL A 99 1.53 -1.17 0.34
N PHE A 100 1.92 -1.09 1.62
CA PHE A 100 1.69 0.10 2.44
C PHE A 100 2.31 1.37 1.84
N LYS A 101 3.54 1.30 1.32
CA LYS A 101 4.22 2.44 0.67
C LYS A 101 3.50 2.87 -0.60
N ILE A 102 2.98 1.91 -1.37
CA ILE A 102 2.18 2.20 -2.58
C ILE A 102 0.90 2.94 -2.19
N ASP A 103 0.16 2.42 -1.20
CA ASP A 103 -1.08 3.04 -0.75
C ASP A 103 -0.84 4.42 -0.10
N ALA A 104 0.27 4.60 0.61
CA ALA A 104 0.69 5.90 1.12
C ALA A 104 0.99 6.91 -0.01
N ALA A 105 1.73 6.49 -1.04
CA ALA A 105 2.03 7.33 -2.19
C ALA A 105 0.77 7.70 -3.00
N ARG A 106 -0.16 6.77 -3.16
CA ARG A 106 -1.46 7.05 -3.80
C ARG A 106 -2.29 8.02 -2.98
N ARG A 107 -2.36 7.81 -1.67
CA ARG A 107 -3.04 8.74 -0.75
C ARG A 107 -2.44 10.13 -0.81
N HIS A 108 -1.10 10.24 -0.88
CA HIS A 108 -0.42 11.50 -1.07
C HIS A 108 -0.82 12.20 -2.38
N ALA A 109 -0.83 11.46 -3.50
CA ALA A 109 -1.27 11.99 -4.79
C ALA A 109 -2.73 12.48 -4.77
N THR A 110 -3.62 11.79 -4.05
CA THR A 110 -5.03 12.16 -3.92
C THR A 110 -5.25 13.38 -3.02
N LEU A 111 -4.52 13.49 -1.90
CA LEU A 111 -4.73 14.56 -0.92
C LEU A 111 -4.04 15.87 -1.29
N THR A 112 -2.86 15.79 -1.90
CA THR A 112 -2.05 16.95 -2.22
C THR A 112 -2.02 17.10 -3.73
N PHE A 113 -1.00 16.56 -4.39
CA PHE A 113 -0.91 16.33 -5.83
C PHE A 113 0.30 15.39 -6.04
N PRO A 114 0.40 14.67 -7.17
CA PRO A 114 1.58 13.85 -7.47
C PRO A 114 2.86 14.69 -7.42
N GLY A 115 3.85 14.26 -6.65
CA GLY A 115 5.15 14.92 -6.54
C GLY A 115 5.18 16.21 -5.71
N GLN A 116 4.06 16.65 -5.13
CA GLN A 116 4.03 17.87 -4.33
C GLN A 116 4.89 17.75 -3.07
N LEU A 117 5.62 18.82 -2.74
CA LEU A 117 6.40 18.89 -1.51
C LEU A 117 5.48 18.95 -0.28
N ILE A 118 5.76 18.07 0.68
CA ILE A 118 5.12 18.10 2.01
C ILE A 118 5.94 19.08 2.84
N ASN A 119 5.42 20.29 3.00
CA ASN A 119 5.97 21.22 3.97
C ASN A 119 5.52 20.76 5.36
N PRO A 120 6.42 20.28 6.23
CA PRO A 120 6.03 19.94 7.59
C PRO A 120 5.48 21.20 8.24
N SER A 121 4.35 21.08 8.94
CA SER A 121 3.82 22.20 9.70
C SER A 121 4.90 22.65 10.70
N LYS A 122 5.16 23.96 10.72
CA LYS A 122 6.17 24.53 11.61
C LYS A 122 5.71 24.30 13.05
N VAL A 123 6.39 23.41 13.77
CA VAL A 123 6.08 23.13 15.16
C VAL A 123 6.60 24.29 16.02
N TYR A 124 5.69 25.15 16.46
CA TYR A 124 6.01 26.18 17.43
C TYR A 124 5.99 25.56 18.83
N ARG A 125 7.16 25.33 19.43
CA ARG A 125 7.24 24.98 20.84
C ARG A 125 7.18 26.26 21.66
N SER A 126 6.03 26.54 22.25
CA SER A 126 5.92 27.61 23.24
C SER A 126 6.59 27.16 24.54
N ARG A 127 7.54 27.95 25.04
CA ARG A 127 8.06 27.77 26.40
C ARG A 127 7.12 28.47 27.37
N LEU A 128 6.63 27.73 28.36
CA LEU A 128 5.96 28.34 29.50
C LEU A 128 6.98 29.20 30.26
N SER A 129 6.54 30.36 30.75
CA SER A 129 7.42 31.21 31.55
C SER A 129 7.74 30.51 32.87
N MET A 130 9.01 30.53 33.27
CA MET A 130 9.46 29.89 34.51
C MET A 130 8.65 30.32 35.75
N PRO A 131 8.23 31.59 35.90
CA PRO A 131 7.35 32.00 37.00
C PRO A 131 5.99 31.28 37.00
N ARG A 132 5.38 31.05 35.83
CA ARG A 132 4.10 30.31 35.74
C ARG A 132 4.29 28.84 36.07
N VAL A 133 5.41 28.25 35.64
CA VAL A 133 5.77 26.87 35.98
C VAL A 133 5.97 26.75 37.50
N MET A 134 6.71 27.67 38.12
CA MET A 134 6.94 27.67 39.56
C MET A 134 5.65 27.83 40.36
N HIS A 135 4.78 28.76 39.98
CA HIS A 135 3.48 28.93 40.61
C HIS A 135 2.62 27.66 40.48
N PHE A 136 2.63 27.00 39.32
CA PHE A 136 1.93 25.75 39.14
C PHE A 136 2.48 24.62 40.03
N ILE A 137 3.82 24.48 40.11
CA ILE A 137 4.47 23.51 40.98
C ILE A 137 4.12 23.78 42.45
N GLU A 138 4.17 25.03 42.88
CA GLU A 138 3.79 25.43 44.23
C GLU A 138 2.32 25.08 44.51
N PHE A 139 1.42 25.40 43.59
CA PHE A 139 -0.01 25.06 43.71
C PHE A 139 -0.25 23.56 43.87
N ILE A 140 0.34 22.72 43.01
CA ILE A 140 0.17 21.26 43.11
C ILE A 140 0.96 20.62 44.27
N SER A 141 1.94 21.33 44.83
CA SER A 141 2.71 20.84 45.98
C SER A 141 2.12 21.28 47.30
N CYS A 142 1.22 22.27 47.30
CA CYS A 142 0.63 22.80 48.53
C CYS A 142 -0.50 21.88 49.02
N PRO A 143 -0.36 21.23 50.19
CA PRO A 143 -1.35 20.27 50.68
C PRO A 143 -2.71 20.92 51.01
N THR A 144 -2.72 22.23 51.29
CA THR A 144 -3.94 22.99 51.60
C THR A 144 -4.91 23.09 50.42
N TYR A 145 -4.39 23.12 49.18
CA TYR A 145 -5.24 23.12 47.97
C TYR A 145 -5.75 21.72 47.59
N HIS A 146 -5.18 20.67 48.17
CA HIS A 146 -5.59 19.26 47.95
C HIS A 146 -6.65 18.80 48.95
N GLN A 147 -7.12 19.68 49.82
CA GLN A 147 -8.20 19.36 50.73
C GLN A 147 -9.46 19.14 49.90
N ALA A 148 -9.80 17.87 49.66
CA ALA A 148 -11.13 17.47 49.25
C ALA A 148 -12.09 17.91 50.36
N VAL A 149 -12.55 19.16 50.27
CA VAL A 149 -13.62 19.66 51.11
C VAL A 149 -14.84 18.85 50.72
N GLY A 150 -15.15 17.84 51.52
CA GLY A 150 -16.40 17.09 51.46
C GLY A 150 -17.55 18.02 51.82
N TYR A 151 -17.91 18.95 50.93
CA TYR A 151 -19.10 19.75 51.07
C TYR A 151 -20.31 18.87 50.77
N GLY A 152 -20.89 18.33 51.84
CA GLY A 152 -22.19 17.68 51.87
C GLY A 152 -22.13 16.17 51.68
N SER A 153 -22.27 15.42 52.77
CA SER A 153 -22.76 14.05 52.66
C SER A 153 -24.23 14.09 52.24
N LYS A 154 -24.55 13.66 51.02
CA LYS A 154 -25.92 13.28 50.65
C LYS A 154 -26.02 11.77 50.75
N THR A 155 -26.79 11.29 51.72
CA THR A 155 -27.21 9.89 51.79
C THR A 155 -28.18 9.61 50.64
N LEU A 156 -27.80 8.71 49.73
CA LEU A 156 -28.72 8.11 48.77
C LEU A 156 -29.54 7.05 49.51
N THR A 157 -30.85 7.29 49.64
CA THR A 157 -31.80 6.25 50.04
C THR A 157 -32.07 5.36 48.84
N LEU A 158 -32.05 4.04 49.06
CA LEU A 158 -32.43 3.02 48.08
C LEU A 158 -33.92 3.08 47.75
#